data_AF-A0A1R0KU95-F1
#
_entry.id   AF-A0A1R0KU95-F1
#
_cell.length_a   1.000
_cell.length_b   1.000
_cell.length_c   1.000
_cell.angle_alpha   90.00
_cell.angle_beta   90.00
_cell.angle_gamma   90.00
#
_symmetry.space_group_name_H-M   'P 1'
#
loop_
_entity.id
_entity.type
_entity.pdbx_description
1 polymer ?
#
loop_
_entity_poly.entity_id
_entity_poly.type
_entity_poly.pdbx_seq_one_letter_code
_entity_poly.pdbx_strand_id
1 'polypeptide(L)'
;MPERVRYELRIARLDDGPIRYDPGDLIEFFVLDDEETETVLARHFVPLACAAEGEKVRDRLSQMRWLNDYVLHVFQPGSRNPVLRSRATRGWED
;
A
#
# COMPACT_ATOMS: atom_id res chain seq x y z
N MET A 1 -19.75 -16.51 -6.03
CA MET A 1 -19.42 -15.56 -4.96
C MET A 1 -17.95 -15.23 -5.11
N PRO A 2 -17.53 -13.96 -5.00
CA PRO A 2 -16.12 -13.64 -5.05
C PRO A 2 -15.40 -14.25 -3.83
N GLU A 3 -14.21 -14.81 -4.05
CA GLU A 3 -13.43 -15.52 -3.04
C GLU A 3 -12.35 -14.61 -2.46
N ARG A 4 -12.14 -14.66 -1.14
CA ARG A 4 -11.02 -13.97 -0.50
C ARG A 4 -9.74 -14.72 -0.83
N VAL A 5 -8.81 -14.05 -1.50
CA VAL A 5 -7.52 -14.62 -1.89
C VAL A 5 -6.42 -13.98 -1.05
N ARG A 6 -5.37 -14.77 -0.78
CA ARG A 6 -4.14 -14.28 -0.14
C ARG A 6 -3.35 -13.43 -1.13
N TYR A 7 -2.99 -12.21 -0.75
CA TYR A 7 -2.14 -11.32 -1.53
C TYR A 7 -0.94 -10.85 -0.70
N GLU A 8 0.14 -10.53 -1.39
CA GLU A 8 1.33 -9.88 -0.84
C GLU A 8 1.31 -8.40 -1.23
N LEU A 9 1.42 -7.52 -0.25
CA LEU A 9 1.42 -6.07 -0.40
C LEU A 9 2.84 -5.56 -0.21
N ARG A 10 3.35 -4.83 -1.19
CA ARG A 10 4.71 -4.26 -1.16
C ARG A 10 4.65 -2.80 -1.54
N ILE A 11 5.24 -1.94 -0.71
CA ILE A 11 5.38 -0.53 -1.04
C ILE A 11 6.59 -0.34 -1.96
N ALA A 12 6.49 0.58 -2.91
CA ALA A 12 7.56 0.95 -3.83
C ALA A 12 7.52 2.45 -4.12
N ARG A 13 8.63 3.02 -4.59
CA ARG A 13 8.64 4.38 -5.11
C ARG A 13 8.14 4.41 -6.57
N LEU A 14 7.44 5.46 -6.95
CA LEU A 14 6.95 5.67 -8.32
C LEU A 14 8.07 5.95 -9.33
N ASP A 15 9.19 6.49 -8.86
CA ASP A 15 10.38 6.77 -9.67
C ASP A 15 11.28 5.53 -9.83
N ASP A 16 10.83 4.35 -9.40
CA ASP A 16 11.58 3.10 -9.31
C ASP A 16 12.90 3.24 -8.51
N GLY A 17 13.00 4.29 -7.70
CA GLY A 17 14.13 4.54 -6.82
C GLY A 17 14.16 3.59 -5.61
N PRO A 18 15.31 3.48 -4.92
CA PRO A 18 15.43 2.67 -3.73
C PRO A 18 14.55 3.22 -2.60
N ILE A 19 13.94 2.32 -1.84
CA ILE A 19 13.25 2.66 -0.59
C ILE A 19 14.30 2.85 0.50
N ARG A 20 14.11 3.86 1.35
CA ARG A 20 15.08 4.21 2.40
C ARG A 20 15.12 3.18 3.52
N TYR A 21 13.95 2.76 4.00
CA TYR A 21 13.79 1.73 5.01
C TYR A 21 12.82 0.69 4.48
N ASP A 22 13.25 -0.56 4.31
CA ASP A 22 12.36 -1.61 3.82
C ASP A 22 11.38 -2.03 4.95
N PRO A 23 10.06 -1.79 4.81
CA PRO A 23 9.08 -2.23 5.81
C PRO A 23 8.77 -3.73 5.70
N GLY A 24 9.28 -4.40 4.67
CA GLY A 24 8.96 -5.79 4.34
C GLY A 24 7.61 -5.96 3.64
N ASP A 25 7.38 -7.19 3.21
CA ASP A 25 6.13 -7.59 2.56
C ASP A 25 5.04 -7.86 3.60
N LEU A 26 3.83 -7.38 3.33
CA LEU A 26 2.65 -7.64 4.17
C LEU A 26 1.71 -8.64 3.49
N ILE A 27 1.21 -9.62 4.23
CA ILE A 27 0.24 -10.59 3.73
C ILE A 27 -1.16 -10.16 4.14
N GLU A 28 -2.09 -10.16 3.19
CA GLU A 28 -3.49 -9.81 3.44
C GLU A 28 -4.45 -10.73 2.67
N PHE A 29 -5.67 -10.91 3.17
CA PHE A 29 -6.70 -11.72 2.52
C PHE A 29 -7.91 -10.85 2.19
N PHE A 30 -8.22 -10.65 0.91
CA PHE A 30 -9.37 -9.84 0.51
C PHE A 30 -9.89 -10.25 -0.86
N VAL A 31 -11.09 -9.80 -1.20
CA VAL A 31 -11.63 -9.91 -2.55
C VAL A 31 -11.08 -8.78 -3.43
N LEU A 32 -10.41 -9.13 -4.52
CA LEU A 32 -9.94 -8.16 -5.52
C LEU A 32 -11.12 -7.64 -6.37
N ASP A 33 -11.07 -6.37 -6.75
CA ASP A 33 -12.08 -5.67 -7.57
C ASP A 33 -13.46 -5.48 -6.91
N ASP A 34 -13.51 -5.51 -5.57
CA ASP A 34 -14.69 -5.21 -4.75
C ASP A 34 -14.46 -3.98 -3.85
N GLU A 35 -15.50 -3.45 -3.21
CA GLU A 35 -15.42 -2.29 -2.30
C GLU A 35 -14.44 -2.54 -1.13
N GLU A 36 -14.27 -3.80 -0.72
CA GLU A 36 -13.27 -4.21 0.27
C GLU A 36 -11.84 -3.84 -0.18
N THR A 37 -11.52 -3.96 -1.48
CA THR A 37 -10.17 -3.72 -2.00
C THR A 37 -9.68 -2.33 -1.64
N GLU A 38 -10.49 -1.30 -1.88
CA GLU A 38 -10.06 0.08 -1.63
C GLU A 38 -9.81 0.33 -0.14
N THR A 39 -10.70 -0.19 0.71
CA THR A 39 -10.58 -0.09 2.17
C THR A 39 -9.29 -0.74 2.68
N VAL A 40 -9.00 -1.95 2.21
CA VAL A 40 -7.80 -2.70 2.60
C VAL A 40 -6.53 -1.98 2.14
N LEU A 41 -6.49 -1.48 0.91
CA LEU A 41 -5.33 -0.78 0.38
C LEU A 41 -5.11 0.55 1.10
N ALA A 42 -6.17 1.30 1.41
CA ALA A 42 -6.06 2.55 2.15
C ALA A 42 -5.58 2.36 3.60
N ARG A 43 -6.00 1.27 4.25
CA ARG A 43 -5.53 0.88 5.58
C ARG A 43 -4.01 0.67 5.62
N HIS A 44 -3.43 0.12 4.55
CA HIS A 44 -2.03 -0.32 4.52
C HIS A 44 -1.08 0.66 3.82
N PHE A 45 -1.56 1.44 2.84
CA PHE A 45 -0.70 2.33 2.05
C PHE A 45 0.05 3.35 2.92
N VAL A 46 -0.67 4.14 3.72
CA VAL A 46 -0.05 5.21 4.53
C VAL A 46 0.93 4.63 5.57
N PRO A 47 0.58 3.61 6.38
CA PRO A 47 1.53 3.03 7.32
C PRO A 47 2.81 2.47 6.67
N LEU A 48 2.68 1.79 5.53
CA LEU A 48 3.84 1.25 4.82
C LEU A 48 4.71 2.36 4.23
N ALA A 49 4.11 3.42 3.68
CA ALA A 49 4.85 4.57 3.18
C ALA A 49 5.54 5.36 4.32
N CYS A 50 4.89 5.52 5.47
CA CYS A 50 5.52 6.09 6.67
C CYS A 50 6.72 5.26 7.13
N ALA A 51 6.56 3.94 7.20
CA ALA A 51 7.66 3.03 7.55
C ALA A 51 8.81 3.12 6.53
N ALA A 52 8.49 3.25 5.24
CA ALA A 52 9.47 3.45 4.17
C ALA A 52 10.31 4.73 4.32
N GLU A 53 9.72 5.79 4.87
CA GLU A 53 10.41 7.05 5.20
C GLU A 53 11.04 7.06 6.61
N GLY A 54 10.79 6.04 7.43
CA GLY A 54 11.21 6.03 8.84
C GLY A 54 10.43 7.01 9.71
N GLU A 55 9.23 7.40 9.26
CA GLU A 55 8.34 8.32 9.96
C GLU A 55 7.23 7.58 10.71
N LYS A 56 6.65 8.24 11.71
CA LYS A 56 5.41 7.79 12.33
C LYS A 56 4.23 8.22 11.47
N VAL A 57 3.19 7.39 11.47
CA VAL A 57 1.88 7.77 10.96
C VAL A 57 1.37 9.01 11.71
N ARG A 58 0.87 10.00 10.99
CA ARG A 58 0.27 11.24 11.51
C ARG A 58 -1.11 11.40 10.90
N ASP A 59 -1.95 12.16 11.59
CA ASP A 59 -3.36 12.29 11.23
C ASP A 59 -3.61 13.21 10.02
N ARG A 60 -2.63 14.04 9.61
CA ARG A 60 -2.77 14.98 8.48
C ARG A 60 -1.91 14.61 7.29
N LEU A 61 -2.54 14.18 6.20
CA LEU A 61 -1.85 13.80 4.97
C LEU A 61 -1.17 14.97 4.25
N SER A 62 -1.69 16.19 4.31
CA SER A 62 -1.07 17.39 3.72
C SER A 62 0.35 17.66 4.21
N GLN A 63 0.70 17.16 5.40
CA GLN A 63 2.05 17.28 5.95
C GLN A 63 3.03 16.24 5.37
N MET A 64 2.53 15.18 4.74
CA MET A 64 3.29 14.06 4.18
C MET A 64 3.35 14.15 2.65
N ARG A 65 3.90 15.24 2.11
CA ARG A 65 3.96 15.46 0.66
C ARG A 65 4.64 14.32 -0.12
N TRP A 66 5.59 13.65 0.53
CA TRP A 66 6.31 12.50 0.03
C TRP A 66 5.42 11.26 -0.21
N LEU A 67 4.21 11.19 0.35
CA LEU A 67 3.27 10.09 0.06
C LEU A 67 2.98 9.96 -1.44
N ASN A 68 3.03 11.07 -2.17
CA ASN A 68 2.80 11.09 -3.61
C ASN A 68 3.85 10.33 -4.40
N ASP A 69 5.03 10.09 -3.81
CA ASP A 69 6.16 9.42 -4.44
C ASP A 69 6.08 7.89 -4.26
N TYR A 70 5.10 7.38 -3.52
CA TYR A 70 4.96 5.96 -3.22
C TYR A 70 3.73 5.32 -3.90
N VAL A 71 3.80 4.01 -4.08
CA VAL A 71 2.73 3.16 -4.58
C VAL A 71 2.73 1.82 -3.87
N LEU A 72 1.54 1.34 -3.50
CA LEU A 72 1.34 0.01 -2.97
C LEU A 72 1.08 -0.97 -4.12
N HIS A 73 1.95 -1.96 -4.26
CA HIS A 73 1.80 -3.05 -5.21
C HIS A 73 1.15 -4.26 -4.55
N VAL A 74 0.16 -4.84 -5.22
CA VAL A 74 -0.52 -6.08 -4.81
C VAL A 74 -0.02 -7.21 -5.70
N PHE A 75 0.50 -8.27 -5.10
CA PHE A 75 0.98 -9.46 -5.79
C PHE A 75 0.16 -10.68 -5.40
N GLN A 76 -0.08 -11.56 -6.35
CA GLN A 76 -0.42 -12.94 -6.03
C GLN A 76 0.81 -13.65 -5.44
N PRO A 77 0.63 -14.62 -4.54
CA PRO A 77 1.74 -15.35 -3.94
C PRO A 77 2.65 -15.97 -5.00
N GLY A 78 3.95 -15.69 -4.93
CA GLY A 78 4.93 -16.17 -5.89
C GLY A 78 4.94 -15.46 -7.26
N SER A 79 4.07 -14.47 -7.48
CA SER A 79 4.10 -13.64 -8.70
C SER A 79 5.21 -12.58 -8.60
N ARG A 80 5.82 -12.27 -9.74
CA ARG A 80 6.75 -11.14 -9.90
C ARG A 80 6.09 -9.88 -10.44
N ASN A 81 4.88 -10.02 -11.01
CA ASN A 81 4.13 -8.91 -11.58
C ASN A 81 2.97 -8.56 -10.64
N PRO A 82 2.81 -7.28 -10.28
CA PRO A 82 1.68 -6.86 -9.46
C PRO A 82 0.38 -7.00 -10.26
N VAL A 83 -0.66 -7.51 -9.61
CA VAL A 83 -2.03 -7.58 -10.17
C VAL A 83 -2.77 -6.26 -10.01
N LEU A 84 -2.38 -5.45 -9.03
CA LEU A 84 -2.96 -4.13 -8.78
C LEU A 84 -1.89 -3.19 -8.19
N ARG A 85 -2.03 -1.90 -8.48
CA ARG A 85 -1.22 -0.83 -7.89
C ARG A 85 -2.15 0.23 -7.34
N SER A 86 -1.89 0.72 -6.13
CA SER A 86 -2.78 1.66 -5.45
C SER A 86 -2.02 2.71 -4.65
N ARG A 87 -2.61 3.90 -4.58
CA ARG A 87 -2.20 5.00 -3.69
C ARG A 87 -3.40 5.44 -2.83
N ALA A 88 -4.30 4.50 -2.54
CA ALA A 88 -5.53 4.80 -1.83
C ALA A 88 -5.20 5.37 -0.45
N THR A 89 -5.83 6.48 -0.11
CA THR A 89 -5.73 7.15 1.19
C THR A 89 -7.10 7.33 1.85
N ARG A 90 -8.12 6.61 1.36
CA ARG A 90 -9.49 6.66 1.89
C ARG A 90 -9.52 6.38 3.40
N GLY A 91 -10.16 7.25 4.17
CA GLY A 91 -10.23 7.15 5.63
C GLY A 91 -9.08 7.81 6.39
N TRP A 92 -8.10 8.39 5.69
CA TRP A 92 -7.13 9.31 6.27
C TRP A 92 -7.61 10.74 6.03
N GLU A 93 -7.65 11.55 7.09
CA GLU A 93 -8.09 12.95 7.02
C GLU A 93 -6.94 13.89 6.62
N ASP A 94 -7.31 15.08 6.16
CA ASP A 94 -6.39 16.17 5.83
C ASP A 94 -6.51 17.32 6.85
#